data_AF-A0A645E4T7-F1
#
_entry.id   AF-A0A645E4T7-F1
#
_cell.length_a   1.000
_cell.length_b   1.000
_cell.length_c   1.000
_cell.angle_alpha   90.00
_cell.angle_beta   90.00
_cell.angle_gamma   90.00
#
_symmetry.space_group_name_H-M   'P 1'
#
loop_
_entity.id
_entity.type
_entity.pdbx_description
1 polymer ?
#
loop_
_entity_poly.entity_id
_entity_poly.type
_entity_poly.pdbx_seq_one_letter_code
_entity_poly.pdbx_strand_id
1 'polypeptide(L)'
;MTTPLLQEIRERLEQIKRDKEFFEAEYQNNGLLICRPDGRPIDPKSLNKAFKDQQKAMQIENQIEFQGLRKSGQMHKVRLTKNNY
;
A
#
# COMPACT_ATOMS: atom_id res chain seq x y z
N MET A 1 4.41 0.03 -15.80
CA MET A 1 4.71 -0.32 -14.39
C MET A 1 6.19 -0.60 -14.27
N THR A 2 6.82 -0.25 -13.16
CA THR A 2 8.22 -0.61 -12.92
C THR A 2 8.33 -2.12 -12.66
N THR A 3 9.43 -2.74 -13.07
CA THR A 3 9.68 -4.17 -12.86
C THR A 3 9.56 -4.60 -11.38
N PRO A 4 10.06 -3.83 -10.38
CA PRO A 4 9.93 -4.19 -8.97
C PRO A 4 8.49 -4.27 -8.48
N LEU A 5 7.65 -3.29 -8.84
CA LEU A 5 6.25 -3.26 -8.40
C LEU A 5 5.46 -4.46 -8.93
N LEU A 6 5.73 -4.88 -10.17
CA LEU A 6 5.08 -6.06 -10.74
C LEU A 6 5.43 -7.33 -9.97
N GLN A 7 6.69 -7.46 -9.54
CA GLN A 7 7.15 -8.60 -8.75
C GLN A 7 6.48 -8.62 -7.37
N GLU A 8 6.46 -7.48 -6.68
CA GLU A 8 5.80 -7.35 -5.37
C GLU A 8 4.31 -7.70 -5.43
N ILE A 9 3.61 -7.26 -6.49
CA ILE A 9 2.19 -7.59 -6.69
C ILE A 9 2.00 -9.10 -6.89
N ARG A 10 2.85 -9.75 -7.70
CA ARG A 10 2.78 -11.21 -7.91
C ARG A 10 3.01 -11.97 -6.62
N GLU A 11 4.05 -11.62 -5.87
CA GLU A 11 4.35 -12.24 -4.58
C GLU A 11 3.18 -12.05 -3.59
N ARG A 12 2.57 -10.87 -3.58
CA ARG A 12 1.40 -10.60 -2.75
C ARG A 12 0.19 -11.44 -3.14
N LEU A 13 -0.08 -11.62 -4.43
CA LEU A 13 -1.18 -12.47 -4.92
C LEU A 13 -0.98 -13.94 -4.52
N GLU A 14 0.24 -14.45 -4.61
CA GLU A 14 0.56 -15.80 -4.14
C GLU A 14 0.39 -15.94 -2.63
N GLN A 15 0.76 -14.91 -1.84
CA GLN A 15 0.49 -14.91 -0.41
C GLN A 15 -1.01 -14.92 -0.10
N ILE A 16 -1.80 -14.10 -0.82
CA ILE A 16 -3.26 -14.09 -0.67
C ILE A 16 -3.86 -15.46 -0.97
N LYS A 17 -3.33 -16.17 -1.98
CA LYS A 17 -3.77 -17.54 -2.29
C LYS A 17 -3.50 -18.49 -1.13
N ARG A 18 -2.30 -18.46 -0.55
CA ARG A 18 -1.98 -19.25 0.65
C ARG A 18 -2.85 -18.89 1.85
N ASP A 19 -3.09 -17.59 2.06
CA ASP A 19 -3.95 -17.11 3.15
C ASP A 19 -5.39 -17.63 2.97
N LYS A 20 -5.91 -17.63 1.73
CA LYS A 20 -7.23 -18.21 1.40
C LYS A 20 -7.30 -19.70 1.70
N GLU A 21 -6.28 -20.45 1.31
CA GLU A 21 -6.18 -21.89 1.59
C GLU A 21 -6.07 -22.17 3.09
N PHE A 22 -5.40 -21.31 3.86
CA PHE A 22 -5.22 -21.49 5.30
C PHE A 22 -6.48 -21.16 6.12
N PHE A 23 -7.16 -20.06 5.81
CA PHE A 23 -8.34 -19.61 6.56
C PHE A 23 -9.65 -20.22 6.05
N GLU A 24 -9.68 -20.80 4.85
CA GLU A 24 -10.83 -21.45 4.22
C GLU A 24 -12.14 -20.65 4.40
N ALA A 25 -13.09 -21.16 5.21
CA ALA A 25 -14.38 -20.55 5.46
C ALA A 25 -14.32 -19.24 6.27
N GLU A 26 -13.24 -19.02 7.02
CA GLU A 26 -13.02 -17.78 7.78
C GLU A 26 -12.44 -16.66 6.92
N TYR A 27 -11.95 -16.98 5.72
CA TYR A 27 -11.38 -15.98 4.82
C TYR A 27 -12.48 -15.09 4.20
N GLN A 28 -12.39 -13.78 4.43
CA GLN A 28 -13.32 -12.81 3.88
C GLN A 28 -12.82 -12.29 2.53
N ASN A 29 -13.21 -12.94 1.44
CA ASN A 29 -12.76 -12.58 0.09
C ASN A 29 -13.45 -11.33 -0.46
N ASN A 30 -12.87 -10.17 -0.18
CA ASN A 30 -13.32 -8.86 -0.67
C ASN A 30 -12.65 -8.42 -1.98
N GLY A 31 -11.83 -9.27 -2.61
CA GLY A 31 -11.09 -8.91 -3.83
C GLY A 31 -10.01 -7.83 -3.64
N LEU A 32 -9.57 -7.60 -2.40
CA LEU A 32 -8.61 -6.56 -2.04
C LEU A 32 -7.16 -7.08 -2.16
N LEU A 33 -6.29 -6.31 -2.81
CA LEU A 33 -4.84 -6.59 -2.86
C LEU A 33 -4.15 -6.25 -1.53
N ILE A 34 -4.59 -5.15 -0.92
CA ILE A 34 -4.12 -4.69 0.40
C ILE A 34 -5.22 -5.00 1.40
N CYS A 35 -5.05 -6.10 2.12
CA CYS A 35 -5.98 -6.63 3.10
C CYS A 35 -5.22 -7.26 4.26
N ARG A 36 -5.93 -7.50 5.36
CA ARG A 36 -5.46 -8.35 6.45
C ARG A 36 -5.30 -9.80 5.97
N PRO A 37 -4.54 -10.66 6.69
CA PRO A 37 -4.36 -12.06 6.31
C PRO A 37 -5.68 -12.84 6.16
N ASP A 38 -6.69 -12.48 6.94
CA ASP A 38 -8.04 -13.06 6.88
C ASP A 38 -8.93 -12.46 5.77
N GLY A 39 -8.37 -11.66 4.87
CA GLY A 39 -9.10 -11.03 3.76
C GLY A 39 -9.89 -9.77 4.12
N ARG A 40 -9.95 -9.40 5.41
CA ARG A 40 -10.66 -8.18 5.83
C ARG A 40 -9.95 -6.91 5.35
N PRO A 41 -10.71 -5.83 5.10
CA PRO A 41 -10.12 -4.52 4.80
C PRO A 41 -9.25 -4.04 5.96
N ILE A 42 -8.20 -3.29 5.62
CA ILE A 42 -7.36 -2.63 6.62
C ILE A 42 -8.06 -1.34 7.06
N ASP A 43 -8.16 -1.14 8.37
CA ASP A 43 -8.66 0.11 8.93
C ASP A 43 -7.75 1.29 8.52
N PRO A 44 -8.30 2.38 7.96
CA PRO A 44 -7.50 3.52 7.50
C PRO A 44 -6.62 4.16 8.57
N LYS A 45 -7.08 4.21 9.83
CA LYS A 45 -6.30 4.80 10.93
C LYS A 45 -5.08 3.93 11.26
N SER A 46 -5.28 2.62 11.24
CA SER A 46 -4.23 1.62 11.45
C SER A 46 -3.18 1.67 10.35
N LEU A 47 -3.59 1.84 9.09
CA LEU A 47 -2.68 2.05 7.97
C LEU A 47 -1.87 3.34 8.10
N ASN A 48 -2.51 4.46 8.47
CA ASN A 48 -1.80 5.73 8.69
C ASN A 48 -0.80 5.63 9.86
N LYS A 49 -1.17 4.94 10.95
CA LYS A 49 -0.27 4.68 12.07
C LYS A 49 0.94 3.86 11.62
N ALA A 50 0.73 2.74 10.92
CA ALA A 50 1.80 1.89 10.41
C ALA A 50 2.75 2.67 9.48
N PHE A 51 2.20 3.55 8.63
CA PHE A 51 3.01 4.42 7.77
C PHE A 51 3.90 5.38 8.56
N LYS A 52 3.38 6.02 9.63
CA LYS A 52 4.18 6.88 10.51
C LYS A 52 5.24 6.10 11.27
N ASP A 53 4.88 4.93 11.80
CA ASP A 53 5.80 4.07 12.53
C ASP A 53 6.95 3.61 11.62
N GLN A 54 6.66 3.30 10.34
CA GLN A 54 7.68 2.96 9.36
C GLN A 54 8.59 4.15 9.01
N GLN A 55 8.03 5.36 8.85
CA GLN A 55 8.86 6.56 8.64
C GLN A 55 9.81 6.82 9.80
N LYS A 56 9.35 6.59 11.05
CA LYS A 56 10.20 6.69 12.25
C LYS A 56 11.30 5.63 12.26
N ALA A 57 10.98 4.39 11.92
CA ALA A 57 11.96 3.30 11.84
C ALA A 57 13.05 3.58 10.78
N MET A 58 12.68 4.24 9.69
CA MET A 58 13.59 4.68 8.64
C MET A 58 14.32 6.01 8.97
N GLN A 59 14.11 6.57 10.16
CA GLN A 59 14.71 7.84 10.62
C GLN A 59 14.47 9.01 9.66
N ILE A 60 13.29 9.06 9.03
CA ILE A 60 12.91 10.17 8.16
C ILE A 60 12.61 11.38 9.05
N GLU A 61 13.43 12.43 8.94
CA GLU A 61 13.29 13.66 9.71
C GLU A 61 12.00 14.43 9.35
N ASN A 62 11.77 14.62 8.04
CA ASN A 62 10.59 15.32 7.52
C ASN A 62 9.46 14.34 7.23
N GLN A 63 8.87 13.80 8.29
CA GLN A 63 7.75 12.86 8.16
C GLN A 63 6.54 13.53 7.51
N ILE A 64 5.89 12.79 6.62
CA ILE A 64 4.67 13.24 5.96
C ILE A 64 3.46 12.46 6.47
N GLU A 65 2.31 13.10 6.43
CA GLU A 65 1.04 12.38 6.54
C GLU A 65 0.83 11.49 5.31
N PHE A 66 0.05 10.41 5.45
CA PHE A 66 -0.27 9.54 4.32
C PHE A 66 -0.91 10.31 3.15
N GLN A 67 -1.78 11.29 3.43
CA GLN A 67 -2.33 12.20 2.41
C GLN A 67 -1.28 13.07 1.70
N GLY A 68 -0.11 13.27 2.33
CA GLY A 68 1.03 13.97 1.75
C GLY A 68 1.56 13.26 0.50
N LEU A 69 1.47 11.93 0.44
CA LEU A 69 1.86 11.15 -0.74
C LEU A 69 1.07 11.58 -1.99
N ARG A 70 -0.24 11.86 -1.84
CA ARG A 70 -1.08 12.33 -2.94
C ARG A 70 -0.60 13.68 -3.47
N LYS A 71 -0.31 14.64 -2.58
CA LYS A 71 0.18 15.97 -2.94
C LYS A 71 1.55 15.88 -3.63
N SER A 72 2.48 15.12 -3.05
CA SER A 72 3.80 14.89 -3.62
C SER A 72 3.73 14.23 -5.00
N GLY A 73 2.85 13.25 -5.18
CA GLY A 73 2.61 12.60 -6.47
C GLY A 73 2.06 13.56 -7.52
N GLN A 74 1.10 14.42 -7.17
CA GLN A 74 0.57 15.45 -8.07
C GLN A 74 1.67 16.43 -8.49
N MET A 75 2.46 16.92 -7.53
CA MET A 75 3.57 17.83 -7.82
C MET A 75 4.65 17.17 -8.69
N HIS A 76 4.95 15.89 -8.44
CA HIS A 76 5.88 15.14 -9.27
C HIS A 76 5.36 15.03 -10.71
N LYS A 77 4.07 14.73 -10.91
CA LYS A 77 3.44 14.70 -12.24
C LYS A 77 3.53 16.05 -12.94
N VAL A 78 3.18 17.15 -12.24
CA VAL A 78 3.26 18.52 -12.76
C VAL A 78 4.67 18.87 -13.22
N ARG A 79 5.68 18.52 -12.41
CA ARG A 79 7.09 18.74 -12.74
C ARG A 79 7.50 17.97 -14.00
N LEU A 80 7.02 16.73 -14.17
CA LEU A 80 7.30 15.91 -15.34
C LEU A 80 6.62 16.46 -16.61
N THR A 81 5.40 16.99 -16.50
CA THR A 81 4.65 17.52 -17.65
C THR A 81 5.04 18.95 -18.03
N LYS A 82 5.97 19.60 -17.31
CA LYS A 82 6.37 21.01 -17.50
C LYS A 82 5.18 21.98 -17.55
N ASN A 83 4.09 21.69 -16.84
CA ASN A 83 2.83 22.45 -16.93
C ASN A 83 2.19 22.51 -18.34
N ASN A 84 2.55 21.63 -19.27
CA ASN A 84 1.83 21.49 -20.53
C ASN A 84 0.53 20.71 -20.27
N TYR A 85 -0.55 21.45 -20.01
CA TYR A 85 -1.93 20.94 -19.99
C TYR A 85 -2.63 21.28 -21.29
#